data_AF-A0A1S2REL7-F1
#
_entry.id   AF-A0A1S2REL7-F1
#
_cell.length_a   1.000
_cell.length_b   1.000
_cell.length_c   1.000
_cell.angle_alpha   90.00
_cell.angle_beta   90.00
_cell.angle_gamma   90.00
#
_symmetry.space_group_name_H-M   'P 1'
#
loop_
_entity.id
_entity.type
_entity.pdbx_description
1 polymer ?
#
loop_
_entity_poly.entity_id
_entity_poly.type
_entity_poly.pdbx_seq_one_letter_code
_entity_poly.pdbx_strand_id
1 'polypeptide(L)'
;MCLEKNQKGLTLVEVLVSIVILSIIFLSVIKFFPQMGYVNSQNLNKSQAINTAKQVLVKWKNSTVVKNYLDDSTTGSLPGLYKEDGTFYYCKTSEGNFSVNIKIKKASDLSTGPIEQHFIQVSLINDKGIIVSETFGYIKVD
;
A
#
# COMPACT_ATOMS: atom_id res chain seq x y z
N MET A 1 59.02 -53.11 4.04
CA MET A 1 57.77 -52.50 4.50
C MET A 1 57.45 -51.36 3.54
N CYS A 2 56.63 -51.62 2.51
CA CYS A 2 56.29 -50.61 1.52
C CYS A 2 54.78 -50.36 1.59
N LEU A 3 54.40 -49.19 2.09
CA LEU A 3 53.02 -48.72 2.09
C LEU A 3 52.71 -48.22 0.67
N GLU A 4 52.04 -49.06 -0.13
CA GLU A 4 51.43 -48.59 -1.38
C GLU A 4 50.36 -47.55 -1.04
N LYS A 5 50.62 -46.29 -1.41
CA LYS A 5 49.63 -45.23 -1.37
C LYS A 5 48.64 -45.44 -2.51
N ASN A 6 47.44 -45.90 -2.15
CA ASN A 6 46.30 -46.09 -3.04
C ASN A 6 45.88 -44.74 -3.65
N GLN A 7 46.47 -44.36 -4.78
CA GLN A 7 46.13 -43.15 -5.55
C GLN A 7 44.88 -43.45 -6.38
N LYS A 8 43.70 -43.48 -5.74
CA LYS A 8 42.43 -43.53 -6.46
C LYS A 8 42.21 -42.19 -7.18
N GLY A 9 42.43 -42.18 -8.49
CA GLY A 9 42.06 -41.06 -9.36
C GLY A 9 40.54 -40.90 -9.40
N LEU A 10 40.07 -39.67 -9.62
CA LEU A 10 38.65 -39.38 -9.84
C LEU A 10 38.17 -40.02 -11.14
N THR A 11 37.03 -40.71 -11.07
CA THR A 11 36.41 -41.26 -12.28
C THR A 11 35.69 -40.16 -13.05
N LEU A 12 35.61 -40.30 -14.38
CA LEU A 12 34.85 -39.37 -15.23
C LEU A 12 33.38 -39.25 -14.79
N VAL A 13 32.82 -40.35 -14.30
CA VAL A 13 31.43 -40.44 -13.82
C VAL A 13 31.24 -39.61 -12.54
N GLU A 14 32.17 -39.65 -11.58
CA GLU A 14 32.09 -38.81 -10.38
C GLU A 14 32.13 -37.31 -10.70
N VAL A 15 32.98 -36.90 -11.63
CA VAL A 15 33.07 -35.50 -12.07
C VAL A 15 31.76 -35.08 -12.75
N LEU A 16 31.22 -35.93 -13.63
CA LEU A 16 29.95 -35.67 -14.30
C LEU A 16 28.79 -35.51 -13.30
N VAL A 17 28.67 -36.45 -12.35
CA VAL A 17 27.62 -36.41 -11.32
C VAL A 17 27.76 -35.16 -10.46
N SER A 18 28.98 -34.76 -10.10
CA SER A 18 29.23 -33.55 -9.31
C SER A 18 28.77 -32.29 -10.04
N ILE A 19 29.05 -32.17 -11.35
CA ILE A 19 28.63 -31.03 -12.17
C ILE A 19 27.11 -31.01 -12.35
N VAL A 20 26.47 -32.17 -12.51
CA VAL A 20 25.01 -32.29 -12.63
C VAL A 20 24.33 -31.85 -11.34
N ILE A 21 24.76 -32.36 -10.19
CA ILE A 21 24.22 -31.97 -8.88
C ILE A 21 24.43 -30.47 -8.64
N LEU A 22 25.62 -29.96 -8.95
CA LEU A 22 25.93 -28.54 -8.81
C LEU A 22 25.03 -27.68 -9.71
N SER A 23 24.79 -28.11 -10.96
CA SER A 23 23.92 -27.40 -11.90
C SER A 23 22.48 -27.33 -11.39
N ILE A 24 21.96 -28.41 -10.80
CA ILE A 24 20.62 -28.42 -10.19
C ILE A 24 20.53 -27.39 -9.07
N ILE A 25 21.53 -27.36 -8.18
CA ILE A 25 21.59 -26.40 -7.07
C ILE A 25 21.67 -24.96 -7.62
N PHE A 26 22.56 -24.67 -8.57
CA PHE A 26 22.69 -23.34 -9.17
C PHE A 26 21.40 -22.87 -9.85
N LEU A 27 20.77 -23.72 -10.64
CA LEU A 27 19.51 -23.40 -11.32
C LEU A 27 18.38 -23.15 -10.33
N SER A 28 18.37 -23.82 -9.18
CA SER A 28 17.41 -23.53 -8.11
C SER A 28 17.63 -22.15 -7.48
N VAL A 29 18.89 -21.75 -7.23
CA VAL A 29 19.23 -20.46 -6.64
C VAL A 29 18.90 -19.29 -7.58
N ILE A 30 19.22 -19.43 -8.87
CA ILE A 30 18.98 -18.39 -9.88
C ILE A 30 17.50 -17.99 -9.98
N LYS A 31 16.58 -18.95 -9.77
CA LYS A 31 15.13 -18.69 -9.81
C LYS A 31 14.62 -17.79 -8.68
N PHE A 32 15.36 -17.64 -7.59
CA PHE A 32 14.94 -16.78 -6.48
C PHE A 32 15.15 -15.29 -6.76
N PHE A 33 16.13 -14.90 -7.58
CA PHE A 33 16.44 -13.48 -7.81
C PHE A 33 15.28 -12.70 -8.44
N PRO A 34 14.61 -13.18 -9.51
CA PRO A 34 13.45 -12.48 -10.07
C PRO A 34 12.29 -12.38 -9.08
N GLN A 35 12.07 -13.43 -8.26
CA GLN A 35 11.01 -13.45 -7.25
C GLN A 35 11.27 -12.40 -6.15
N MET A 36 12.51 -12.28 -5.68
CA MET A 36 12.90 -11.26 -4.70
C MET A 36 12.71 -9.83 -5.24
N GLY A 37 13.12 -9.59 -6.49
CA GLY A 37 12.91 -8.29 -7.14
C GLY A 37 11.42 -7.92 -7.24
N TYR A 38 10.58 -8.87 -7.65
CA TYR A 38 9.14 -8.66 -7.76
C TYR A 38 8.49 -8.36 -6.40
N VAL A 39 8.80 -9.15 -5.37
CA VAL A 39 8.26 -8.94 -4.00
C VAL A 39 8.73 -7.60 -3.42
N ASN A 40 9.99 -7.23 -3.64
CA ASN A 40 10.52 -5.94 -3.19
C ASN A 40 9.77 -4.76 -3.84
N SER A 41 9.54 -4.81 -5.15
CA SER A 41 8.80 -3.76 -5.85
C SER A 41 7.35 -3.61 -5.35
N GLN A 42 6.68 -4.73 -5.05
CA GLN A 42 5.34 -4.71 -4.46
C GLN A 42 5.34 -4.11 -3.06
N ASN A 43 6.32 -4.46 -2.23
CA ASN A 43 6.47 -3.90 -0.89
C ASN A 43 6.72 -2.40 -0.92
N LEU A 44 7.55 -1.92 -1.85
CA LEU A 44 7.80 -0.50 -2.06
C LEU A 44 6.50 0.23 -2.42
N ASN A 45 5.77 -0.27 -3.43
CA ASN A 45 4.51 0.31 -3.88
C ASN A 45 3.46 0.36 -2.76
N LYS A 46 3.37 -0.72 -1.96
CA LYS A 46 2.45 -0.78 -0.80
C LYS A 46 2.83 0.22 0.29
N SER A 47 4.12 0.35 0.58
CA SER A 47 4.63 1.33 1.57
C SER A 47 4.35 2.77 1.11
N GLN A 48 4.59 3.07 -0.16
CA GLN A 48 4.28 4.37 -0.74
C GLN A 48 2.78 4.67 -0.65
N ALA A 49 1.91 3.71 -1.01
CA ALA A 49 0.47 3.88 -0.92
C ALA A 49 0.02 4.18 0.52
N ILE A 50 0.55 3.49 1.54
CA ILE A 50 0.23 3.76 2.95
C ILE A 50 0.62 5.19 3.35
N ASN A 51 1.80 5.65 2.92
CA ASN A 51 2.26 6.99 3.25
C ASN A 51 1.41 8.06 2.55
N THR A 52 1.10 7.88 1.27
CA THR A 52 0.22 8.77 0.51
C THR A 52 -1.18 8.83 1.13
N ALA A 53 -1.75 7.68 1.53
CA ALA A 53 -3.06 7.62 2.21
C ALA A 53 -3.08 8.48 3.49
N LYS A 54 -2.02 8.36 4.31
CA LYS A 54 -1.87 9.17 5.53
C LYS A 54 -1.70 10.65 5.22
N GLN A 55 -0.91 11.01 4.21
CA GLN A 55 -0.72 12.42 3.81
C GLN A 55 -2.04 13.04 3.35
N VAL A 56 -2.81 12.34 2.51
CA VAL A 56 -4.15 12.78 2.10
C VAL A 56 -5.06 12.94 3.32
N LEU A 57 -5.10 11.95 4.22
CA LEU A 57 -5.92 12.04 5.43
C LEU A 57 -5.59 13.29 6.25
N VAL A 58 -4.30 13.57 6.47
CA VAL A 58 -3.85 14.77 7.21
C VAL A 58 -4.22 16.05 6.46
N LYS A 59 -4.00 16.10 5.13
CA LYS A 59 -4.36 17.24 4.28
C LYS A 59 -5.84 17.56 4.37
N TRP A 60 -6.70 16.54 4.34
CA TRP A 60 -8.15 16.70 4.45
C TRP A 60 -8.59 17.10 5.85
N LYS A 61 -8.01 16.49 6.89
CA LYS A 61 -8.28 16.88 8.29
C LYS A 61 -7.91 18.32 8.61
N ASN A 62 -6.88 18.86 7.96
CA ASN A 62 -6.39 20.22 8.20
C ASN A 62 -6.94 21.24 7.19
N SER A 63 -7.76 20.82 6.23
CA SER A 63 -8.33 21.72 5.22
C SER A 63 -9.45 22.55 5.81
N THR A 64 -9.28 23.87 5.86
CA THR A 64 -10.32 24.82 6.28
C THR A 64 -11.56 24.72 5.42
N VAL A 65 -11.40 24.50 4.11
CA VAL A 65 -12.55 24.34 3.18
C VAL A 65 -13.40 23.13 3.55
N VAL A 66 -12.76 22.00 3.88
CA VAL A 66 -13.47 20.78 4.27
C VAL A 66 -14.16 20.98 5.62
N LYS A 67 -13.49 21.58 6.59
CA LYS A 67 -14.06 21.86 7.91
C LYS A 67 -15.27 22.78 7.82
N ASN A 68 -15.15 23.91 7.13
CA ASN A 68 -16.24 24.86 6.96
C ASN A 68 -17.43 24.24 6.24
N TYR A 69 -17.20 23.38 5.24
CA TYR A 69 -18.28 22.68 4.55
C TYR A 69 -19.00 21.65 5.45
N LEU A 70 -18.28 21.02 6.39
CA LEU A 70 -18.88 20.09 7.35
C LEU A 70 -19.65 20.82 8.45
N ASP A 71 -19.20 22.03 8.83
CA ASP A 71 -19.89 22.92 9.78
C ASP A 71 -21.17 23.50 9.17
N ASP A 72 -21.04 24.13 7.99
CA ASP A 72 -22.15 24.69 7.23
C ASP A 72 -22.01 24.35 5.75
N SER A 73 -22.74 23.32 5.33
CA SER A 73 -22.80 22.86 3.94
C SER A 73 -23.30 23.91 2.93
N THR A 74 -23.86 25.04 3.39
CA THR A 74 -24.30 26.13 2.51
C THR A 74 -23.19 27.11 2.14
N THR A 75 -22.04 27.07 2.83
CA THR A 75 -20.97 28.07 2.68
C THR A 75 -19.87 27.72 1.68
N GLY A 76 -19.98 26.60 0.95
CA GLY A 76 -18.94 26.24 -0.02
C GLY A 76 -19.20 24.97 -0.83
N SER A 77 -18.14 24.53 -1.54
CA SER A 77 -18.13 23.29 -2.31
C SER A 77 -17.04 22.36 -1.76
N LEU A 78 -17.39 21.09 -1.56
CA LEU A 78 -16.44 20.08 -1.10
C LEU A 78 -15.55 19.63 -2.28
N PRO A 79 -14.20 19.73 -2.17
CA PRO A 79 -13.31 19.43 -3.29
C PRO A 79 -13.46 18.00 -3.82
N GLY A 80 -13.70 17.85 -5.12
CA GLY A 80 -13.79 16.53 -5.76
C GLY A 80 -15.03 15.72 -5.37
N LEU A 81 -16.03 16.34 -4.73
CA LEU A 81 -17.33 15.71 -4.49
C LEU A 81 -17.95 15.29 -5.82
N TYR A 82 -18.31 14.01 -5.94
CA TYR A 82 -18.96 13.48 -7.15
C TYR A 82 -20.26 12.75 -6.83
N LYS A 83 -20.47 12.39 -5.56
CA LYS A 83 -21.69 11.73 -5.08
C LYS A 83 -21.89 12.07 -3.61
N GLU A 84 -23.13 12.19 -3.21
CA GLU A 84 -23.53 12.18 -1.80
C GLU A 84 -24.77 11.32 -1.62
N ASP A 85 -24.87 10.70 -0.45
CA ASP A 85 -26.08 9.98 -0.02
C ASP A 85 -26.60 10.62 1.28
N GLY A 86 -27.64 10.05 1.90
CA GLY A 86 -28.16 10.55 3.20
C GLY A 86 -27.16 10.48 4.36
N THR A 87 -26.08 9.70 4.23
CA THR A 87 -25.13 9.44 5.34
C THR A 87 -23.70 9.85 5.03
N PHE A 88 -23.29 9.87 3.76
CA PHE A 88 -21.89 10.09 3.38
C PHE A 88 -21.74 11.06 2.20
N TYR A 89 -20.66 11.84 2.23
CA TYR A 89 -20.08 12.51 1.08
C TYR A 89 -19.00 11.62 0.45
N TYR A 90 -18.98 11.54 -0.88
CA TYR A 90 -17.98 10.79 -1.64
C TYR A 90 -17.20 11.72 -2.56
N CYS A 91 -15.91 11.81 -2.32
CA CYS A 91 -14.99 12.64 -3.08
C CYS A 91 -13.96 11.78 -3.83
N LYS A 92 -13.55 12.25 -5.01
CA LYS A 92 -12.51 11.66 -5.82
C LYS A 92 -11.43 12.69 -6.11
N THR A 93 -10.19 12.29 -5.91
CA THR A 93 -9.00 13.06 -6.29
C THR A 93 -7.92 12.10 -6.77
N SER A 94 -6.84 12.62 -7.34
CA SER A 94 -5.64 11.85 -7.69
C SER A 94 -4.44 12.40 -6.93
N GLU A 95 -3.59 11.53 -6.40
CA GLU A 95 -2.35 11.92 -5.73
C GLU A 95 -1.22 11.00 -6.20
N GLY A 96 -0.31 11.52 -7.02
CA GLY A 96 0.70 10.72 -7.71
C GLY A 96 0.08 9.68 -8.65
N ASN A 97 0.52 8.43 -8.52
CA ASN A 97 0.05 7.29 -9.33
C ASN A 97 -1.20 6.61 -8.74
N PHE A 98 -1.90 7.27 -7.81
CA PHE A 98 -3.05 6.68 -7.14
C PHE A 98 -4.29 7.52 -7.37
N SER A 99 -5.38 6.85 -7.73
CA SER A 99 -6.73 7.40 -7.61
C SER A 99 -7.15 7.30 -6.14
N VAL A 100 -7.69 8.37 -5.59
CA VAL A 100 -8.01 8.49 -4.18
C VAL A 100 -9.52 8.69 -4.04
N ASN A 101 -10.16 7.75 -3.38
CA ASN A 101 -11.56 7.84 -2.99
C ASN A 101 -11.64 8.24 -1.52
N ILE A 102 -12.44 9.25 -1.22
CA ILE A 102 -12.59 9.78 0.14
C ILE A 102 -14.06 9.74 0.49
N LYS A 103 -14.35 9.14 1.64
CA LYS A 103 -15.71 8.99 2.16
C LYS A 103 -15.79 9.68 3.52
N ILE A 104 -16.67 10.66 3.65
CA ILE A 104 -16.84 11.44 4.88
C ILE A 104 -18.26 11.26 5.38
N LYS A 105 -18.44 10.96 6.67
CA LYS A 105 -19.76 10.83 7.28
C LYS A 105 -20.36 12.20 7.56
N LYS A 106 -21.62 12.41 7.15
CA LYS A 106 -22.33 13.69 7.32
C LYS A 106 -22.61 13.97 8.80
N ALA A 107 -23.16 12.99 9.50
CA ALA A 107 -23.39 13.09 10.94
C ALA A 107 -22.07 12.93 11.70
N SER A 108 -21.90 13.74 12.74
CA SER A 108 -20.86 13.56 13.74
C SER A 108 -21.02 12.22 14.46
N ASP A 109 -19.93 11.46 14.58
CA ASP A 109 -19.90 10.19 15.31
C ASP A 109 -19.66 10.40 16.80
N LEU A 110 -19.06 11.52 17.17
CA LEU A 110 -18.72 11.88 18.54
C LEU A 110 -18.98 13.37 18.72
N SER A 111 -19.97 13.71 19.55
CA SER A 111 -20.20 15.07 20.04
C SER A 111 -19.71 15.14 21.49
N THR A 112 -18.67 15.92 21.73
CA THR A 112 -18.21 16.25 23.09
C THR A 112 -18.31 17.77 23.27
N GLY A 113 -19.51 18.26 23.57
CA GLY A 113 -19.78 19.70 23.68
C GLY A 113 -19.92 20.35 22.30
N PRO A 114 -19.33 21.54 22.05
CA PRO A 114 -19.43 22.23 20.75
C PRO A 114 -18.60 21.59 19.63
N ILE A 115 -17.80 20.56 19.95
CA ILE A 115 -16.88 19.93 19.01
C ILE A 115 -17.56 18.74 18.34
N GLU A 116 -17.69 18.80 17.02
CA GLU A 116 -18.19 17.71 16.18
C GLU A 116 -17.04 16.94 15.51
N GLN A 117 -17.16 15.61 15.46
CA GLN A 117 -16.15 14.74 14.85
C GLN A 117 -16.76 13.87 13.76
N HIS A 118 -16.42 14.19 12.51
CA HIS A 118 -16.89 13.47 11.34
C HIS A 118 -15.90 12.40 10.93
N PHE A 119 -16.37 11.16 10.78
CA PHE A 119 -15.54 10.06 10.29
C PHE A 119 -15.12 10.29 8.84
N ILE A 120 -13.84 10.04 8.55
CA ILE A 120 -13.27 10.07 7.21
C ILE A 120 -12.53 8.77 6.92
N GLN A 121 -12.81 8.20 5.76
CA GLN A 121 -12.10 7.08 5.16
C GLN A 121 -11.42 7.55 3.87
N VAL A 122 -10.14 7.22 3.72
CA VAL A 122 -9.35 7.49 2.51
C VAL A 122 -8.89 6.16 1.94
N SER A 123 -9.29 5.87 0.71
CA SER A 123 -8.95 4.64 -0.02
C SER A 123 -8.13 4.99 -1.26
N LEU A 124 -6.95 4.38 -1.41
CA LEU A 124 -6.09 4.51 -2.58
C LEU A 124 -6.29 3.34 -3.51
N ILE A 125 -6.47 3.66 -4.78
CA ILE A 125 -6.75 2.74 -5.87
C ILE A 125 -5.63 2.88 -6.91
N ASN A 126 -5.08 1.74 -7.32
CA ASN A 126 -4.10 1.70 -8.40
C ASN A 126 -4.77 1.75 -9.79
N ASP A 127 -3.95 1.81 -10.84
CA ASP A 127 -4.42 1.86 -12.24
C ASP A 127 -5.27 0.66 -12.67
N LYS A 128 -5.23 -0.44 -11.90
CA LYS A 128 -6.04 -1.65 -12.13
C LYS A 128 -7.40 -1.61 -11.43
N GLY A 129 -7.73 -0.51 -10.75
CA GLY A 129 -8.97 -0.38 -9.98
C GLY A 129 -8.97 -1.13 -8.65
N ILE A 130 -7.81 -1.61 -8.19
CA ILE A 130 -7.68 -2.36 -6.93
C ILE A 130 -7.29 -1.40 -5.81
N ILE A 131 -7.98 -1.52 -4.67
CA ILE A 131 -7.63 -0.81 -3.45
C ILE A 131 -6.29 -1.33 -2.93
N VAL A 132 -5.27 -0.47 -2.90
CA VAL A 132 -3.91 -0.81 -2.46
C VAL A 132 -3.63 -0.40 -1.02
N SER A 133 -4.35 0.60 -0.50
CA SER A 133 -4.22 1.05 0.87
C SER A 133 -5.48 1.79 1.30
N GLU A 134 -5.82 1.70 2.59
CA GLU A 134 -6.90 2.47 3.20
C GLU A 134 -6.45 3.00 4.56
N THR A 135 -6.99 4.16 4.94
CA THR A 135 -6.80 4.72 6.26
C THR A 135 -8.07 5.43 6.74
N PHE A 136 -8.19 5.57 8.05
CA PHE A 136 -9.38 6.08 8.72
C PHE A 136 -8.99 7.15 9.73
N GLY A 137 -9.91 8.08 9.98
CA GLY A 137 -9.73 9.06 11.03
C GLY A 137 -11.00 9.87 11.26
N TYR A 138 -10.84 10.96 12.00
CA TYR A 138 -11.90 11.91 12.29
C TYR A 138 -11.43 13.33 11.94
N ILE A 139 -12.33 14.10 11.35
CA ILE A 139 -12.19 15.54 11.14
C ILE A 139 -12.91 16.22 12.29
N LYS A 140 -12.21 17.11 13.00
CA LYS A 140 -12.78 17.93 14.07
C LYS A 140 -13.24 19.26 13.50
N VAL A 141 -14.47 19.62 13.84
CA VAL A 141 -15.11 20.90 13.55
C VAL A 141 -15.43 21.53 14.90
N ASP A 142 -15.01 22.77 15.08
CA ASP A 142 -15.12 23.55 16.32
C ASP A 142 -15.92 24.83 16.05
#